data_AF-A0A822D8F4-F1
#
_entry.id   AF-A0A822D8F4-F1
#
_cell.length_a   1.000
_cell.length_b   1.000
_cell.length_c   1.000
_cell.angle_alpha   90.00
_cell.angle_beta   90.00
_cell.angle_gamma   90.00
#
_symmetry.space_group_name_H-M   'P 1'
#
loop_
_entity.id
_entity.type
_entity.pdbx_description
1 polymer ?
#
loop_
_entity_poly.entity_id
_entity_poly.type
_entity_poly.pdbx_seq_one_letter_code
_entity_poly.pdbx_strand_id
1 'polypeptide(L)'
;FQLQTLLNDSRSPSIQKSIEIFNEYLIHTQIKPLFYRLLLHPGITEEQLEQFMLPICQLARELPQIEFVIFFDEVNTSSCLGLFKEMFMDRTLHGNNLPKNLFFTAAINPSIKPSDNTLVHRQDYLVHQLPQALENLKVSYGTLESTSLRDYIVKKIAMFRVNSENNHQIVMPLEEYAQEMLADSILNAQDFCERYLGRNSVSQREIQRCFNLIEFFWKIRFDDEIESGNDLYQPNPVRCIALALTLIYYFRLPTKEDNIQRNDKQTPPREELATLLSRTIPNFLDIIQTELDKFVNIDNFVIPNAVAINQAVREHIFAIVVSIVTRTPLCIIGAPG
;
A
#
# COMPACT_ATOMS: atom_id res chain seq x y z
N PHE A 1 16.99 -20.71 -31.79
CA PHE A 1 17.62 -20.99 -33.09
C PHE A 1 19.03 -20.38 -33.19
N GLN A 2 19.21 -19.10 -32.86
CA GLN A 2 20.51 -18.41 -32.94
C GLN A 2 21.60 -18.97 -32.01
N LEU A 3 21.29 -19.22 -30.73
CA LEU A 3 22.25 -19.86 -29.80
C LEU A 3 22.78 -21.22 -30.30
N GLN A 4 21.91 -22.05 -30.89
CA GLN A 4 22.31 -23.34 -31.45
C GLN A 4 23.27 -23.17 -32.65
N THR A 5 23.02 -22.18 -33.52
CA THR A 5 23.92 -21.85 -34.62
C THR A 5 25.29 -21.38 -34.11
N LEU A 6 25.31 -20.56 -33.06
CA LEU A 6 26.55 -20.08 -32.45
C LEU A 6 27.36 -21.20 -31.77
N LEU A 7 26.68 -22.15 -31.11
CA LEU A 7 27.31 -23.30 -30.45
C LEU A 7 27.87 -24.34 -31.44
N ASN A 8 27.31 -24.44 -32.64
CA ASN A 8 27.77 -25.38 -33.67
C ASN A 8 28.99 -24.89 -34.48
N ASP A 9 29.38 -23.61 -34.34
CA ASP A 9 30.51 -23.02 -35.04
C ASP A 9 31.83 -23.37 -34.32
N SER A 10 32.38 -24.55 -34.65
CA SER A 10 33.48 -25.20 -33.94
C SER A 10 34.89 -24.71 -34.33
N ARG A 11 35.04 -23.66 -35.16
CA ARG A 11 36.32 -23.36 -35.84
C ARG A 11 37.25 -22.32 -35.19
N SER A 12 36.85 -21.60 -34.14
CA SER A 12 37.78 -20.97 -33.17
C SER A 12 37.03 -20.23 -32.06
N PRO A 13 37.28 -20.53 -30.77
CA PRO A 13 36.68 -19.77 -29.67
C PRO A 13 37.48 -18.49 -29.47
N SER A 14 37.13 -17.42 -30.18
CA SER A 14 37.60 -16.09 -29.80
C SER A 14 36.88 -15.65 -28.52
N ILE A 15 37.54 -14.82 -27.70
CA ILE A 15 36.89 -14.22 -26.52
C ILE A 15 35.58 -13.52 -26.91
N GLN A 16 35.56 -12.86 -28.07
CA GLN A 16 34.39 -12.20 -28.62
C GLN A 16 33.23 -13.18 -28.87
N LYS A 17 33.53 -14.35 -29.47
CA LYS A 17 32.51 -15.37 -29.75
C LYS A 17 31.93 -15.97 -28.46
N SER A 18 32.77 -16.16 -27.45
CA SER A 18 32.34 -16.61 -26.12
C SER A 18 31.41 -15.59 -25.45
N ILE A 19 31.71 -14.29 -25.57
CA ILE A 19 30.85 -13.20 -25.07
C ILE A 19 29.51 -13.18 -25.83
N GLU A 20 29.51 -13.34 -27.15
CA GLU A 20 28.28 -13.40 -27.96
C GLU A 20 27.38 -14.58 -27.56
N ILE A 21 27.97 -15.77 -27.40
CA ILE A 21 27.24 -16.98 -26.93
C ILE A 21 26.66 -16.74 -25.54
N PHE A 22 27.44 -16.17 -24.62
CA PHE A 22 26.99 -15.88 -23.26
C PHE A 22 25.87 -14.85 -23.23
N ASN A 23 25.97 -13.78 -24.03
CA ASN A 23 24.91 -12.77 -24.13
C ASN A 23 23.63 -13.36 -24.73
N GLU A 24 23.72 -14.14 -25.81
CA GLU A 24 22.56 -14.85 -26.38
C GLU A 24 21.91 -15.80 -25.36
N TYR A 25 22.72 -16.53 -24.60
CA TYR A 25 22.23 -17.35 -23.51
C TYR A 25 21.53 -16.51 -22.45
N LEU A 26 22.13 -15.42 -21.96
CA LEU A 26 21.54 -14.55 -20.94
C LEU A 26 20.24 -13.89 -21.40
N ILE A 27 20.19 -13.38 -22.63
CA ILE A 27 19.02 -12.70 -23.21
C ILE A 27 17.84 -13.67 -23.34
N HIS A 28 18.12 -14.92 -23.71
CA HIS A 28 17.08 -15.91 -23.99
C HIS A 28 16.83 -16.90 -22.85
N THR A 29 17.59 -16.83 -21.76
CA THR A 29 17.32 -17.62 -20.56
C THR A 29 16.17 -16.98 -19.79
N GLN A 30 15.03 -17.66 -19.72
CA GLN A 30 13.96 -17.27 -18.83
C GLN A 30 14.39 -17.49 -17.38
N ILE A 31 14.60 -16.40 -16.64
CA ILE A 31 14.81 -16.45 -15.19
C ILE A 31 13.48 -16.89 -14.56
N LYS A 32 13.44 -18.11 -14.03
CA LYS A 32 12.29 -18.60 -13.27
C LYS A 32 12.49 -18.28 -11.79
N PRO A 33 11.45 -17.77 -11.09
CA PRO A 33 11.59 -17.47 -9.67
C PRO A 33 11.71 -18.76 -8.86
N LEU A 34 12.46 -18.67 -7.76
CA LEU A 34 12.51 -19.71 -6.72
C LEU A 34 11.52 -19.44 -5.60
N PHE A 35 11.06 -18.19 -5.47
CA PHE A 35 10.10 -17.76 -4.46
C PHE A 35 8.78 -17.35 -5.13
N TYR A 36 7.70 -18.03 -4.75
CA TYR A 36 6.35 -17.77 -5.25
C TYR A 36 5.50 -17.26 -4.10
N ARG A 37 4.79 -16.14 -4.31
CA ARG A 37 3.86 -15.59 -3.33
C ARG A 37 2.44 -15.60 -3.85
N LEU A 38 1.51 -16.10 -3.03
CA LEU A 38 0.07 -15.97 -3.27
C LEU A 38 -0.56 -15.21 -2.10
N LEU A 39 -1.18 -14.07 -2.39
CA LEU A 39 -1.98 -13.32 -1.42
C LEU A 39 -3.39 -13.88 -1.38
N LEU A 40 -3.82 -14.35 -0.21
CA LEU A 40 -5.13 -14.96 -0.03
C LEU A 40 -6.18 -13.94 0.37
N HIS A 41 -7.41 -14.20 -0.05
CA HIS A 41 -8.60 -13.44 0.34
C HIS A 41 -9.83 -14.37 0.32
N PRO A 42 -10.96 -13.97 0.93
CA PRO A 42 -12.15 -14.83 1.04
C PRO A 42 -12.78 -15.31 -0.27
N GLY A 43 -12.38 -14.72 -1.40
CA GLY A 43 -12.89 -15.05 -2.72
C GLY A 43 -12.03 -16.03 -3.51
N ILE A 44 -10.90 -16.50 -2.95
CA ILE A 44 -10.06 -17.48 -3.62
C ILE A 44 -10.70 -18.85 -3.57
N THR A 45 -10.83 -19.44 -4.76
CA THR A 45 -11.38 -20.78 -4.99
C THR A 45 -10.29 -21.85 -4.96
N GLU A 46 -10.68 -23.10 -4.77
CA GLU A 46 -9.77 -24.25 -4.81
C GLU A 46 -9.11 -24.37 -6.19
N GLU A 47 -9.86 -24.13 -7.27
CA GLU A 47 -9.37 -24.17 -8.64
C GLU A 47 -8.30 -23.11 -8.90
N GLN A 48 -8.44 -21.92 -8.33
CA GLN A 48 -7.41 -20.87 -8.44
C GLN A 48 -6.13 -21.24 -7.70
N LEU A 49 -6.25 -21.88 -6.53
CA LEU A 49 -5.10 -22.39 -5.80
C LEU A 49 -4.38 -23.50 -6.58
N GLU A 50 -5.14 -24.40 -7.21
CA GLU A 50 -4.58 -25.45 -8.07
C GLU A 50 -3.87 -24.85 -9.30
N GLN A 51 -4.50 -23.90 -9.98
CA GLN A 51 -3.90 -23.19 -11.12
C GLN A 51 -2.59 -22.49 -10.76
N PHE A 52 -2.49 -21.94 -9.55
CA PHE A 52 -1.25 -21.36 -9.03
C PHE A 52 -0.18 -22.43 -8.77
N MET A 53 -0.57 -23.56 -8.16
CA MET A 53 0.36 -24.62 -7.76
C MET A 53 0.87 -25.48 -8.93
N LEU A 54 0.05 -25.71 -9.95
CA LEU A 54 0.33 -26.62 -11.06
C LEU A 54 1.66 -26.34 -11.79
N PRO A 55 1.94 -25.11 -12.29
CA PRO A 55 3.19 -24.83 -12.97
C PRO A 55 4.41 -24.93 -12.05
N ILE A 56 4.25 -24.59 -10.76
CA ILE A 56 5.32 -24.69 -9.76
C ILE A 56 5.66 -26.16 -9.50
N CYS A 57 4.64 -27.01 -9.39
CA CYS A 57 4.83 -28.45 -9.21
C CYS A 57 5.51 -29.11 -10.42
N GLN A 58 5.15 -28.69 -11.64
CA GLN A 58 5.81 -29.16 -12.87
C GLN A 58 7.31 -28.80 -12.85
N LEU A 59 7.62 -27.54 -12.58
CA LEU A 59 9.00 -27.07 -12.52
C LEU A 59 9.81 -27.76 -11.43
N ALA A 60 9.22 -27.97 -10.26
CA ALA A 60 9.88 -28.66 -9.15
C ALA A 60 10.21 -30.12 -9.48
N ARG A 61 9.38 -30.80 -10.28
CA ARG A 61 9.67 -32.17 -10.77
C ARG A 61 10.80 -32.19 -11.80
N GLU A 62 10.87 -31.18 -12.67
CA GLU A 62 11.95 -31.04 -13.65
C GLU A 62 13.31 -30.73 -12.99
N LEU A 63 13.28 -30.06 -11.83
CA LEU A 63 14.47 -29.55 -11.14
C LEU A 63 14.56 -30.09 -9.69
N PRO A 64 14.73 -31.40 -9.48
CA PRO A 64 14.66 -32.03 -8.16
C PRO A 64 15.77 -31.57 -7.18
N GLN A 65 16.84 -30.97 -7.71
CA GLN A 65 17.99 -30.48 -6.93
C GLN A 65 17.79 -29.05 -6.39
N ILE A 66 16.74 -28.36 -6.85
CA ILE A 66 16.47 -26.95 -6.53
C ILE A 66 15.26 -26.90 -5.61
N GLU A 67 15.39 -26.19 -4.50
CA GLU A 67 14.26 -25.94 -3.59
C GLU A 67 13.45 -24.72 -4.06
N PHE A 68 12.13 -24.87 -4.03
CA PHE A 68 11.18 -23.81 -4.35
C PHE A 68 10.42 -23.40 -3.10
N VAL A 69 10.42 -22.10 -2.80
CA VAL A 69 9.71 -21.54 -1.66
C VAL A 69 8.36 -21.03 -2.13
N ILE A 70 7.30 -21.50 -1.46
CA ILE A 70 5.93 -21.07 -1.72
C ILE A 70 5.40 -20.40 -0.45
N PHE A 71 5.16 -19.10 -0.55
CA PHE A 71 4.67 -18.26 0.52
C PHE A 71 3.20 -17.90 0.31
N PHE A 72 2.36 -18.34 1.23
CA PHE A 72 0.94 -17.99 1.26
C PHE A 72 0.70 -16.87 2.28
N ASP A 73 0.28 -15.71 1.79
CA ASP A 73 0.02 -14.53 2.62
C ASP A 73 -1.45 -14.48 3.02
N GLU A 74 -1.74 -14.11 4.26
CA GLU A 74 -3.10 -14.03 4.84
C GLU A 74 -3.94 -15.35 4.76
N VAL A 75 -3.34 -16.53 5.00
CA VAL A 75 -3.96 -17.87 4.83
C VAL A 75 -5.33 -18.03 5.48
N ASN A 76 -5.47 -17.55 6.71
CA ASN A 76 -6.71 -17.71 7.46
C ASN A 76 -7.85 -16.78 7.01
N THR A 77 -7.66 -16.00 5.94
CA THR A 77 -8.77 -15.31 5.25
C THR A 77 -9.44 -16.19 4.19
N SER A 78 -8.79 -17.28 3.77
CA SER A 78 -9.30 -18.19 2.74
C SER A 78 -10.30 -19.20 3.33
N SER A 79 -11.32 -19.55 2.54
CA SER A 79 -12.23 -20.68 2.83
C SER A 79 -11.57 -22.05 2.63
N CYS A 80 -10.43 -22.12 1.93
CA CYS A 80 -9.79 -23.36 1.50
C CYS A 80 -8.78 -23.92 2.53
N LEU A 81 -9.00 -23.67 3.84
CA LEU A 81 -8.06 -24.08 4.91
C LEU A 81 -7.79 -25.60 4.96
N GLY A 82 -8.73 -26.42 4.50
CA GLY A 82 -8.53 -27.87 4.34
C GLY A 82 -7.39 -28.21 3.40
N LEU A 83 -7.31 -27.54 2.25
CA LEU A 83 -6.23 -27.74 1.28
C LEU A 83 -4.88 -27.24 1.80
N PHE A 84 -4.85 -26.13 2.55
CA PHE A 84 -3.60 -25.71 3.20
C PHE A 84 -3.13 -26.73 4.24
N LYS A 85 -4.05 -27.30 5.02
CA LYS A 85 -3.70 -28.41 5.93
C LYS A 85 -3.12 -29.59 5.14
N GLU A 86 -3.76 -29.98 4.04
CA GLU A 86 -3.32 -31.09 3.19
C GLU A 86 -1.90 -30.84 2.64
N MET A 87 -1.63 -29.66 2.09
CA MET A 87 -0.33 -29.31 1.51
C MET A 87 0.79 -29.26 2.56
N PHE A 88 0.54 -28.64 3.72
CA PHE A 88 1.55 -28.45 4.76
C PHE A 88 1.83 -29.73 5.56
N MET A 89 0.78 -30.51 5.87
CA MET A 89 0.90 -31.69 6.74
C MET A 89 1.06 -32.97 5.94
N ASP A 90 0.20 -33.19 4.94
CA ASP A 90 0.09 -34.46 4.23
C ASP A 90 0.92 -34.47 2.93
N ARG A 91 1.47 -33.31 2.54
CA ARG A 91 2.26 -33.13 1.30
C ARG A 91 1.49 -33.57 0.04
N THR A 92 0.18 -33.34 0.05
CA THR A 92 -0.74 -33.65 -1.05
C THR A 92 -1.60 -32.44 -1.42
N LEU A 93 -2.15 -32.45 -2.64
CA LEU A 93 -3.17 -31.51 -3.10
C LEU A 93 -4.24 -32.30 -3.87
N HIS A 94 -5.47 -32.33 -3.36
CA HIS A 94 -6.54 -33.20 -3.86
C HIS A 94 -6.12 -34.68 -3.94
N GLY A 95 -5.35 -35.14 -2.94
CA GLY A 95 -4.82 -36.50 -2.84
C GLY A 95 -3.58 -36.78 -3.69
N ASN A 96 -3.15 -35.84 -4.55
CA ASN A 96 -1.96 -36.01 -5.39
C ASN A 96 -0.69 -35.59 -4.66
N ASN A 97 0.34 -36.43 -4.68
CA ASN A 97 1.62 -36.14 -4.01
C ASN A 97 2.32 -34.90 -4.61
N LEU A 98 2.71 -33.99 -3.71
CA LEU A 98 3.49 -32.81 -4.06
C LEU A 98 4.99 -33.15 -4.16
N PRO A 99 5.75 -32.44 -5.02
CA PRO A 99 7.20 -32.60 -5.12
C PRO A 99 7.91 -32.34 -3.78
N LYS A 100 8.93 -33.15 -3.48
CA LYS A 100 9.63 -33.10 -2.19
C LYS A 100 10.45 -31.81 -1.97
N ASN A 101 10.86 -31.16 -3.04
CA ASN A 101 11.63 -29.93 -3.07
C ASN A 101 10.78 -28.65 -3.04
N LEU A 102 9.51 -28.75 -2.61
CA LEU A 102 8.70 -27.58 -2.25
C LEU A 102 8.83 -27.29 -0.75
N PHE A 103 9.19 -26.07 -0.41
CA PHE A 103 9.19 -25.54 0.95
C PHE A 103 8.02 -24.57 1.12
N PHE A 104 7.08 -24.91 2.01
CA PHE A 104 5.90 -24.08 2.26
C PHE A 104 6.10 -23.18 3.48
N THR A 105 5.73 -21.92 3.33
CA THR A 105 5.62 -20.96 4.43
C THR A 105 4.32 -20.15 4.30
N ALA A 106 3.79 -19.66 5.41
CA ALA A 106 2.54 -18.93 5.42
C ALA A 106 2.53 -17.80 6.45
N ALA A 107 1.83 -16.72 6.13
CA ALA A 107 1.42 -15.71 7.08
C ALA A 107 -0.08 -15.84 7.38
N ILE A 108 -0.45 -15.60 8.63
CA ILE A 108 -1.82 -15.64 9.13
C ILE A 108 -2.07 -14.37 9.93
N ASN A 109 -3.29 -13.85 9.86
CA ASN A 109 -3.72 -12.72 10.67
C ASN A 109 -4.15 -13.21 12.07
N PRO A 110 -3.86 -12.47 13.16
CA PRO A 110 -4.24 -12.90 14.50
C PRO A 110 -5.78 -12.96 14.65
N SER A 111 -6.30 -14.09 15.17
CA SER A 111 -7.72 -14.24 15.52
C SER A 111 -7.97 -13.70 16.93
N ILE A 112 -8.46 -12.45 17.02
CA ILE A 112 -8.90 -11.88 18.30
C ILE A 112 -10.36 -12.30 18.48
N LYS A 113 -10.70 -12.87 19.64
CA LYS A 113 -12.10 -13.10 20.01
C LYS A 113 -12.68 -11.75 20.46
N PRO A 114 -13.86 -11.34 19.97
CA PRO A 114 -14.46 -10.09 20.39
C PRO A 114 -14.64 -10.12 21.91
N SER A 115 -14.07 -9.13 22.58
CA SER A 115 -14.51 -8.79 23.93
C SER A 115 -15.86 -8.07 23.81
N ASP A 116 -16.79 -8.31 24.74
CA ASP A 116 -18.19 -7.84 24.74
C ASP A 116 -18.39 -6.30 24.67
N ASN A 117 -17.36 -5.52 24.37
CA ASN A 117 -17.46 -4.06 24.30
C ASN A 117 -17.84 -3.59 22.90
N THR A 118 -18.97 -2.90 22.88
CA THR A 118 -19.62 -2.14 21.81
C THR A 118 -18.73 -1.03 21.22
N LEU A 119 -17.59 -1.38 20.62
CA LEU A 119 -16.73 -0.44 19.91
C LEU A 119 -17.09 -0.44 18.42
N VAL A 120 -17.34 0.76 17.89
CA VAL A 120 -17.75 1.01 16.49
C VAL A 120 -16.62 0.68 15.49
N HIS A 121 -15.36 0.59 15.97
CA HIS A 121 -14.20 0.22 15.16
C HIS A 121 -13.86 -1.26 15.33
N ARG A 122 -13.94 -2.03 14.24
CA ARG A 122 -13.56 -3.46 14.21
C ARG A 122 -12.13 -3.62 14.71
N GLN A 123 -11.97 -4.34 15.81
CA GLN A 123 -10.67 -4.80 16.30
C GLN A 123 -10.18 -6.07 15.57
N ASP A 124 -11.04 -6.69 14.76
CA ASP A 124 -10.81 -8.05 14.26
C ASP A 124 -10.55 -8.09 12.74
N TYR A 125 -9.54 -8.87 12.34
CA TYR A 125 -9.41 -9.35 10.96
C TYR A 125 -10.52 -10.38 10.71
N LEU A 126 -11.19 -10.32 9.56
CA LEU A 126 -12.17 -11.35 9.19
C LEU A 126 -11.42 -12.63 8.80
N VAL A 127 -11.22 -13.51 9.77
CA VAL A 127 -10.42 -14.73 9.62
C VAL A 127 -11.16 -15.95 10.14
N HIS A 128 -10.87 -17.09 9.52
CA HIS A 128 -11.25 -18.40 9.98
C HIS A 128 -10.29 -18.89 11.07
N GLN A 129 -10.80 -19.70 12.00
CA GLN A 129 -9.96 -20.42 12.96
C GLN A 129 -9.12 -21.46 12.20
N LEU A 130 -7.84 -21.59 12.55
CA LEU A 130 -6.99 -22.57 11.90
C LEU A 130 -7.33 -23.99 12.37
N PRO A 131 -7.19 -24.99 11.48
CA PRO A 131 -7.18 -26.38 11.88
C PRO A 131 -6.11 -26.64 12.94
N GLN A 132 -6.43 -27.44 13.96
CA GLN A 132 -5.51 -27.76 15.07
C GLN A 132 -4.13 -28.28 14.59
N ALA A 133 -4.09 -28.99 13.46
CA ALA A 133 -2.84 -29.49 12.89
C ALA A 133 -1.88 -28.35 12.49
N LEU A 134 -2.42 -27.22 12.00
CA LEU A 134 -1.64 -26.06 11.59
C LEU A 134 -1.28 -25.14 12.77
N GLU A 135 -2.05 -25.17 13.87
CA GLU A 135 -1.73 -24.38 15.07
C GLU A 135 -0.34 -24.71 15.63
N ASN A 136 0.09 -25.97 15.53
CA ASN A 136 1.42 -26.40 15.98
C ASN A 136 2.57 -25.83 15.13
N LEU A 137 2.29 -25.31 13.93
CA LEU A 137 3.28 -24.68 13.05
C LEU A 137 3.43 -23.17 13.29
N LYS A 138 2.57 -22.60 14.14
CA LYS A 138 2.50 -21.16 14.35
C LYS A 138 3.69 -20.64 15.14
N VAL A 139 4.36 -19.63 14.59
CA VAL A 139 5.35 -18.81 15.29
C VAL A 139 4.87 -17.37 15.29
N SER A 140 4.85 -16.74 16.45
CA SER A 140 4.42 -15.34 16.59
C SER A 140 5.57 -14.39 16.25
N TYR A 141 5.43 -13.65 15.15
CA TYR A 141 6.27 -12.49 14.87
C TYR A 141 5.76 -11.29 15.67
N GLY A 142 6.68 -10.53 16.28
CA GLY A 142 6.34 -9.36 17.09
C GLY A 142 5.68 -8.24 16.27
N THR A 143 4.89 -7.41 16.94
CA THR A 143 4.34 -6.17 16.35
C THR A 143 5.48 -5.17 16.11
N LEU A 144 5.37 -4.35 15.07
CA LEU A 144 6.30 -3.22 14.85
C LEU A 144 6.27 -2.29 16.06
N GLU A 145 7.39 -2.18 16.77
CA GLU A 145 7.55 -1.20 17.85
C GLU A 145 7.61 0.23 17.27
N SER A 146 7.23 1.22 18.08
CA SER A 146 7.21 2.64 17.67
C SER A 146 8.57 3.16 17.17
N THR A 147 9.66 2.67 17.74
CA THR A 147 11.04 2.95 17.28
C THR A 147 11.30 2.40 15.89
N SER A 148 10.87 1.17 15.61
CA SER A 148 10.98 0.54 14.29
C SER A 148 10.13 1.24 13.23
N LEU A 149 8.97 1.79 13.63
CA LEU A 149 8.11 2.57 12.74
C LEU A 149 8.78 3.87 12.30
N ARG A 150 9.40 4.59 13.24
CA ARG A 150 10.16 5.81 12.94
C ARG A 150 11.30 5.52 11.97
N ASP A 151 12.09 4.47 12.22
CA ASP A 151 13.19 4.07 11.34
C ASP A 151 12.69 3.70 9.93
N TYR A 152 11.56 3.00 9.83
CA TYR A 152 10.92 2.71 8.55
C TYR A 152 10.54 3.98 7.79
N ILE A 153 9.88 4.94 8.46
CA ILE A 153 9.47 6.21 7.85
C ILE A 153 10.70 7.01 7.40
N VAL A 154 11.70 7.18 8.26
CA VAL A 154 12.92 7.94 7.94
C VAL A 154 13.66 7.32 6.75
N LYS A 155 13.83 6.00 6.70
CA LYS A 155 14.45 5.32 5.55
C LYS A 155 13.65 5.53 4.28
N LYS A 156 12.32 5.49 4.37
CA LYS A 156 11.43 5.72 3.23
C LYS A 156 11.50 7.15 2.70
N ILE A 157 11.56 8.14 3.59
CA ILE A 157 11.76 9.54 3.23
C ILE A 157 13.13 9.73 2.56
N ALA A 158 14.19 9.12 3.09
CA ALA A 158 15.53 9.22 2.51
C ALA A 158 15.59 8.70 1.06
N MET A 159 14.78 7.69 0.73
CA MET A 159 14.64 7.13 -0.62
C MET A 159 13.60 7.85 -1.49
N PHE A 160 12.76 8.71 -0.91
CA PHE A 160 11.69 9.40 -1.63
C PHE A 160 12.27 10.49 -2.53
N ARG A 161 11.91 10.43 -3.82
CA ARG A 161 12.31 11.37 -4.84
C ARG A 161 11.14 11.63 -5.77
N VAL A 162 10.97 12.87 -6.20
CA VAL A 162 9.98 13.24 -7.21
C VAL A 162 10.70 13.52 -8.52
N ASN A 163 10.30 12.80 -9.57
CA ASN A 163 10.78 13.03 -10.93
C ASN A 163 9.79 13.95 -11.66
N SER A 164 10.31 14.89 -12.45
CA SER A 164 9.49 15.67 -13.38
C SER A 164 9.02 14.79 -14.54
N GLU A 165 7.76 14.95 -14.98
CA GLU A 165 7.25 14.28 -16.18
C GLU A 165 7.93 14.80 -17.46
N ASN A 166 8.20 16.11 -17.52
CA ASN A 166 8.82 16.78 -18.67
C ASN A 166 10.34 16.57 -18.76
N ASN A 167 11.02 16.38 -17.62
CA ASN A 167 12.44 16.05 -17.61
C ASN A 167 12.79 15.03 -16.52
N HIS A 168 12.83 13.76 -16.91
CA HIS A 168 13.13 12.63 -16.02
C HIS A 168 14.55 12.67 -15.39
N GLN A 169 15.42 13.60 -15.82
CA GLN A 169 16.72 13.85 -15.20
C GLN A 169 16.63 14.75 -13.96
N ILE A 170 15.53 15.50 -13.80
CA ILE A 170 15.30 16.34 -12.63
C ILE A 170 14.69 15.46 -11.54
N VAL A 171 15.54 15.12 -10.57
CA VAL A 171 15.18 14.36 -9.37
C VAL A 171 15.26 15.28 -8.17
N MET A 172 14.12 15.61 -7.57
CA MET A 172 14.08 16.51 -6.42
C MET A 172 13.89 15.74 -5.12
N PRO A 173 14.83 15.82 -4.16
CA PRO A 173 14.61 15.34 -2.80
C PRO A 173 13.75 16.33 -2.02
N LEU A 174 13.07 15.83 -0.97
CA LEU A 174 12.52 16.70 0.07
C LEU A 174 13.67 17.39 0.83
N GLU A 175 13.54 18.67 1.13
CA GLU A 175 14.46 19.38 2.01
C GLU A 175 14.40 18.82 3.44
N GLU A 176 15.50 18.93 4.20
CA GLU A 176 15.64 18.35 5.55
C GLU A 176 14.48 18.75 6.49
N TYR A 177 14.10 20.03 6.49
CA TYR A 177 12.95 20.52 7.26
C TYR A 177 11.63 19.81 6.88
N ALA A 178 11.37 19.61 5.59
CA ALA A 178 10.18 18.92 5.12
C ALA A 178 10.23 17.42 5.41
N GLN A 179 11.43 16.81 5.43
CA GLN A 179 11.62 15.43 5.82
C GLN A 179 11.26 15.21 7.30
N GLU A 180 11.77 16.04 8.20
CA GLU A 180 11.44 15.99 9.63
C GLU A 180 9.95 16.23 9.87
N MET A 181 9.39 17.27 9.24
CA MET A 181 7.97 17.58 9.31
C MET A 181 7.11 16.40 8.87
N LEU A 182 7.44 15.77 7.73
CA LEU A 182 6.69 14.62 7.23
C LEU A 182 6.77 13.43 8.18
N ALA A 183 7.96 13.13 8.71
CA ALA A 183 8.16 12.02 9.63
C ALA A 183 7.33 12.20 10.90
N ASP A 184 7.44 13.35 11.56
CA ASP A 184 6.74 13.63 12.80
C ASP A 184 5.22 13.72 12.59
N SER A 185 4.78 14.29 11.48
CA SER A 185 3.34 14.40 11.17
C SER A 185 2.71 13.02 10.89
N ILE A 186 3.40 12.12 10.18
CA ILE A 186 2.92 10.74 9.99
C ILE A 186 2.88 10.00 11.32
N LEU A 187 3.94 10.10 12.13
CA LEU A 187 4.00 9.43 13.44
C LEU A 187 2.89 9.91 14.36
N ASN A 188 2.67 11.23 14.45
CA ASN A 188 1.61 11.83 15.25
C ASN A 188 0.22 11.37 14.77
N ALA A 189 -0.02 11.33 13.45
CA ALA A 189 -1.30 10.89 12.91
C ALA A 189 -1.56 9.39 13.12
N GLN A 190 -0.52 8.55 12.95
CA GLN A 190 -0.57 7.10 13.21
C GLN A 190 -0.87 6.81 14.67
N ASP A 191 -0.11 7.40 15.59
CA ASP A 191 -0.30 7.24 17.04
C ASP A 191 -1.67 7.76 17.50
N PHE A 192 -2.13 8.90 16.95
CA PHE A 192 -3.47 9.40 17.22
C PHE A 192 -4.56 8.40 16.80
N CYS A 193 -4.51 7.92 15.55
CA CYS A 193 -5.50 6.96 15.05
C CYS A 193 -5.40 5.62 15.80
N GLU A 194 -4.21 5.11 16.10
CA GLU A 194 -4.02 3.88 16.87
C GLU A 194 -4.65 3.98 18.26
N ARG A 195 -4.43 5.09 18.98
CA ARG A 195 -4.95 5.29 20.34
C ARG A 195 -6.48 5.30 20.40
N TYR A 196 -7.12 5.91 19.41
CA TYR A 196 -8.55 6.17 19.46
C TYR A 196 -9.40 5.24 18.59
N LEU A 197 -8.89 4.82 17.43
CA LEU A 197 -9.59 3.92 16.49
C LEU A 197 -9.10 2.47 16.63
N GLY A 198 -8.04 2.23 17.41
CA GLY A 198 -7.45 0.93 17.68
C GLY A 198 -6.23 0.60 16.80
N ARG A 199 -5.41 -0.36 17.25
CA ARG A 199 -4.12 -0.72 16.59
C ARG A 199 -4.23 -1.17 15.14
N ASN A 200 -5.33 -1.81 14.77
CA ASN A 200 -5.57 -2.29 13.41
C ASN A 200 -6.16 -1.20 12.50
N SER A 201 -6.39 0.01 13.02
CA SER A 201 -6.95 1.11 12.23
C SER A 201 -5.95 1.72 11.26
N VAL A 202 -4.65 1.56 11.52
CA VAL A 202 -3.57 2.13 10.73
C VAL A 202 -2.51 1.09 10.36
N SER A 203 -1.83 1.31 9.24
CA SER A 203 -0.92 0.37 8.62
C SER A 203 0.15 1.08 7.80
N GLN A 204 1.17 0.32 7.39
CA GLN A 204 2.16 0.77 6.42
C GLN A 204 1.56 1.15 5.05
N ARG A 205 0.34 0.67 4.73
CA ARG A 205 -0.36 1.03 3.49
C ARG A 205 -0.80 2.49 3.51
N GLU A 206 -1.27 3.03 4.65
CA GLU A 206 -1.55 4.47 4.77
C GLU A 206 -0.30 5.31 4.62
N ILE A 207 0.82 4.87 5.22
CA ILE A 207 2.11 5.54 5.05
C ILE A 207 2.51 5.58 3.58
N GLN A 208 2.41 4.45 2.84
CA GLN A 208 2.65 4.44 1.40
C GLN A 208 1.74 5.39 0.63
N ARG A 209 0.45 5.43 0.98
CA ARG A 209 -0.50 6.35 0.33
C ARG A 209 -0.12 7.82 0.55
N CYS A 210 0.39 8.18 1.73
CA CYS A 210 0.91 9.53 1.95
C CYS A 210 2.01 9.89 0.95
N PHE A 211 3.01 9.02 0.76
CA PHE A 211 4.09 9.28 -0.22
C PHE A 211 3.57 9.39 -1.65
N ASN A 212 2.65 8.51 -2.05
CA ASN A 212 2.05 8.57 -3.39
C ASN A 212 1.28 9.89 -3.60
N LEU A 213 0.54 10.36 -2.59
CA LEU A 213 -0.19 11.62 -2.66
C LEU A 213 0.75 12.84 -2.65
N ILE A 214 1.82 12.81 -1.88
CA ILE A 214 2.84 13.87 -1.88
C ILE A 214 3.45 13.98 -3.27
N GLU A 215 3.86 12.86 -3.88
CA GLU A 215 4.41 12.83 -5.24
C GLU A 215 3.40 13.39 -6.25
N PHE A 216 2.13 12.99 -6.14
CA PHE A 216 1.06 13.47 -6.99
C PHE A 216 0.84 14.99 -6.90
N PHE A 217 0.69 15.53 -5.68
CA PHE A 217 0.49 16.97 -5.47
C PHE A 217 1.70 17.80 -5.88
N TRP A 218 2.90 17.22 -5.74
CA TRP A 218 4.13 17.81 -6.20
C TRP A 218 4.17 17.94 -7.73
N LYS A 219 3.81 16.86 -8.45
CA LYS A 219 3.83 16.82 -9.91
C LYS A 219 2.82 17.77 -10.54
N ILE A 220 1.54 17.73 -10.12
CA ILE A 220 0.48 18.59 -10.69
C ILE A 220 0.89 20.07 -10.70
N ARG A 221 1.50 20.54 -9.62
CA ARG A 221 1.85 21.95 -9.49
C ARG A 221 3.12 22.32 -10.23
N PHE A 222 4.03 21.38 -10.35
CA PHE A 222 5.19 21.53 -11.21
C PHE A 222 4.76 21.70 -12.68
N ASP A 223 3.77 20.94 -13.13
CA ASP A 223 3.30 20.97 -14.53
C ASP A 223 2.44 22.22 -14.84
N ASP A 224 1.51 22.60 -13.93
CA ASP A 224 0.72 23.84 -14.05
C ASP A 224 1.63 25.10 -14.16
N GLU A 225 2.76 25.11 -13.43
CA GLU A 225 3.60 26.30 -13.28
C GLU A 225 4.66 26.44 -14.40
N ILE A 226 5.16 25.33 -14.95
CA ILE A 226 5.98 25.33 -16.18
C ILE A 226 5.20 25.87 -17.37
N GLU A 227 3.95 25.46 -17.54
CA GLU A 227 3.09 25.95 -18.62
C GLU A 227 2.83 27.47 -18.52
N SER A 228 2.86 28.02 -17.30
CA SER A 228 2.67 29.45 -17.03
C SER A 228 3.95 30.30 -17.17
N GLY A 229 5.11 29.70 -17.45
CA GLY A 229 6.38 30.40 -17.70
C GLY A 229 7.04 31.03 -16.47
N ASN A 230 6.62 30.66 -15.26
CA ASN A 230 7.20 31.15 -14.00
C ASN A 230 8.16 30.10 -13.40
N ASP A 231 9.40 30.05 -13.89
CA ASP A 231 10.49 29.15 -13.43
C ASP A 231 10.94 29.37 -11.96
N LEU A 232 10.30 30.27 -11.20
CA LEU A 232 10.76 30.74 -9.88
C LEU A 232 10.05 30.09 -8.68
N TYR A 233 9.00 29.30 -8.88
CA TYR A 233 8.26 28.67 -7.79
C TYR A 233 8.53 27.17 -7.73
N GLN A 234 9.38 26.74 -6.79
CA GLN A 234 9.50 25.32 -6.48
C GLN A 234 8.22 24.83 -5.78
N PRO A 235 7.79 23.58 -6.03
CA PRO A 235 6.62 23.01 -5.36
C PRO A 235 6.76 23.11 -3.85
N ASN A 236 5.76 23.70 -3.18
CA ASN A 236 5.81 23.88 -1.73
C ASN A 236 5.64 22.51 -1.01
N PRO A 237 6.70 21.96 -0.37
CA PRO A 237 6.65 20.64 0.25
C PRO A 237 5.64 20.59 1.41
N VAL A 238 5.55 21.66 2.20
CA VAL A 238 4.65 21.76 3.36
C VAL A 238 3.20 21.59 2.91
N ARG A 239 2.84 22.23 1.80
CA ARG A 239 1.51 22.13 1.20
C ARG A 239 1.20 20.71 0.72
N CYS A 240 2.13 20.07 0.01
CA CYS A 240 1.96 18.69 -0.47
C CYS A 240 1.76 17.70 0.69
N ILE A 241 2.55 17.86 1.75
CA ILE A 241 2.47 17.06 2.98
C ILE A 241 1.10 17.28 3.66
N ALA A 242 0.66 18.53 3.80
CA ALA A 242 -0.62 18.87 4.41
C ALA A 242 -1.80 18.21 3.67
N LEU A 243 -1.86 18.33 2.34
CA LEU A 243 -2.93 17.75 1.52
C LEU A 243 -2.95 16.21 1.57
N ALA A 244 -1.77 15.58 1.57
CA ALA A 244 -1.68 14.13 1.69
C ALA A 244 -2.20 13.63 3.05
N LEU A 245 -1.78 14.25 4.15
CA LEU A 245 -2.28 13.91 5.50
C LEU A 245 -3.76 14.22 5.67
N THR A 246 -4.25 15.25 4.95
CA THR A 246 -5.67 15.61 4.94
C THR A 246 -6.52 14.46 4.41
N LEU A 247 -6.16 13.91 3.26
CA LEU A 247 -6.89 12.81 2.64
C LEU A 247 -6.77 11.49 3.41
N ILE A 248 -5.60 11.20 3.98
CA ILE A 248 -5.33 9.90 4.60
C ILE A 248 -5.82 9.81 6.04
N TYR A 249 -5.67 10.88 6.82
CA TYR A 249 -5.99 10.86 8.26
C TYR A 249 -7.09 11.84 8.65
N TYR A 250 -7.08 13.08 8.14
CA TYR A 250 -8.00 14.12 8.60
C TYR A 250 -9.45 13.88 8.14
N PHE A 251 -9.69 13.69 6.85
CA PHE A 251 -11.05 13.45 6.31
C PHE A 251 -11.64 12.10 6.73
N ARG A 252 -10.82 11.19 7.26
CA ARG A 252 -11.28 9.92 7.81
C ARG A 252 -12.02 10.11 9.14
N LEU A 253 -11.69 11.15 9.89
CA LEU A 253 -12.24 11.41 11.21
C LEU A 253 -13.55 12.22 11.12
N PRO A 254 -14.53 11.96 12.00
CA PRO A 254 -15.76 12.73 12.06
C PRO A 254 -15.48 14.17 12.49
N THR A 255 -16.33 15.12 12.09
CA THR A 255 -16.35 16.46 12.69
C THR A 255 -16.87 16.42 14.13
N LYS A 256 -16.62 17.49 14.89
CA LYS A 256 -17.32 17.69 16.18
C LYS A 256 -18.84 17.62 16.03
N GLU A 257 -19.38 18.16 14.94
CA GLU A 257 -20.81 18.15 14.66
C GLU A 257 -21.32 16.73 14.39
N ASP A 258 -20.60 15.94 13.60
CA ASP A 258 -20.93 14.52 13.34
C ASP A 258 -21.01 13.71 14.64
N ASN A 259 -20.03 13.91 15.55
CA ASN A 259 -20.02 13.25 16.84
C ASN A 259 -21.23 13.62 17.70
N ILE A 260 -21.61 14.89 17.72
CA ILE A 260 -22.81 15.37 18.43
C ILE A 260 -24.07 14.73 17.82
N GLN A 261 -24.20 14.71 16.49
CA GLN A 261 -25.35 14.14 15.80
C GLN A 261 -25.49 12.62 16.02
N ARG A 262 -24.36 11.91 16.10
CA ARG A 262 -24.30 10.45 16.34
C ARG A 262 -24.35 10.08 17.82
N ASN A 263 -24.31 11.06 18.73
CA ASN A 263 -24.10 10.85 20.16
C ASN A 263 -22.86 9.97 20.45
N ASP A 264 -21.82 10.11 19.62
CA ASP A 264 -20.55 9.40 19.76
C ASP A 264 -19.59 10.25 20.60
N LYS A 265 -19.17 9.70 21.73
CA LYS A 265 -18.23 10.34 22.66
C LYS A 265 -16.88 9.63 22.70
N GLN A 266 -16.73 8.54 21.95
CA GLN A 266 -15.53 7.69 21.97
C GLN A 266 -14.60 8.05 20.82
N THR A 267 -15.15 8.35 19.64
CA THR A 267 -14.35 8.72 18.47
C THR A 267 -13.93 10.19 18.57
N PRO A 268 -12.63 10.51 18.50
CA PRO A 268 -12.18 11.89 18.55
C PRO A 268 -12.55 12.63 17.26
N PRO A 269 -12.89 13.91 17.35
CA PRO A 269 -13.20 14.71 16.18
C PRO A 269 -11.92 15.11 15.43
N ARG A 270 -12.02 15.28 14.10
CA ARG A 270 -10.89 15.62 13.22
C ARG A 270 -10.17 16.90 13.62
N GLU A 271 -10.87 17.84 14.26
CA GLU A 271 -10.32 19.10 14.78
C GLU A 271 -9.24 18.89 15.85
N GLU A 272 -9.31 17.80 16.62
CA GLU A 272 -8.24 17.43 17.56
C GLU A 272 -7.00 16.96 16.81
N LEU A 273 -7.15 16.15 15.76
CA LEU A 273 -6.03 15.77 14.90
C LEU A 273 -5.43 16.99 14.20
N ALA A 274 -6.25 17.93 13.71
CA ALA A 274 -5.74 19.17 13.13
C ALA A 274 -4.94 19.99 14.15
N THR A 275 -5.37 20.05 15.41
CA THR A 275 -4.62 20.74 16.47
C THR A 275 -3.26 20.09 16.72
N LEU A 276 -3.20 18.75 16.66
CA LEU A 276 -1.94 18.00 16.77
C LEU A 276 -1.03 18.25 15.56
N LEU A 277 -1.55 18.16 14.35
CA LEU A 277 -0.81 18.37 13.10
C LEU A 277 -0.33 19.82 12.94
N SER A 278 -1.08 20.80 13.44
CA SER A 278 -0.64 22.21 13.44
C SER A 278 0.62 22.48 14.26
N ARG A 279 1.04 21.54 15.12
CA ARG A 279 2.32 21.64 15.87
C ARG A 279 3.53 21.37 14.98
N THR A 280 3.36 20.57 13.93
CA THR A 280 4.42 20.19 12.98
C THR A 280 4.26 20.90 11.64
N ILE A 281 3.02 21.14 11.19
CA ILE A 281 2.68 21.77 9.91
C ILE A 281 2.08 23.15 10.19
N PRO A 282 2.81 24.25 9.92
CA PRO A 282 2.30 25.60 10.11
C PRO A 282 1.04 25.85 9.28
N ASN A 283 0.03 26.48 9.87
CA ASN A 283 -1.21 26.88 9.21
C ASN A 283 -1.94 25.71 8.50
N PHE A 284 -1.86 24.49 9.05
CA PHE A 284 -2.42 23.28 8.45
C PHE A 284 -3.87 23.45 7.94
N LEU A 285 -4.76 24.01 8.77
CA LEU A 285 -6.16 24.24 8.38
C LEU A 285 -6.30 25.31 7.28
N ASP A 286 -5.54 26.40 7.35
CA ASP A 286 -5.62 27.46 6.34
C ASP A 286 -5.12 26.99 4.97
N ILE A 287 -4.10 26.12 4.94
CA ILE A 287 -3.64 25.45 3.72
C ILE A 287 -4.78 24.64 3.11
N ILE A 288 -5.46 23.82 3.92
CA ILE A 288 -6.58 23.00 3.44
C ILE A 288 -7.69 23.88 2.86
N GLN A 289 -8.13 24.91 3.62
CA GLN A 289 -9.22 25.77 3.17
C GLN A 289 -8.87 26.52 1.88
N THR A 290 -7.67 27.10 1.83
CA THR A 290 -7.18 27.81 0.64
C THR A 290 -7.16 26.90 -0.58
N GLU A 291 -6.72 25.65 -0.43
CA GLU A 291 -6.66 24.71 -1.54
C GLU A 291 -8.01 24.18 -1.96
N LEU A 292 -8.91 23.90 -1.01
CA LEU A 292 -10.28 23.50 -1.33
C LEU A 292 -11.03 24.61 -2.06
N ASP A 293 -10.88 25.88 -1.66
CA ASP A 293 -11.52 27.02 -2.33
C ASP A 293 -10.92 27.28 -3.73
N LYS A 294 -9.61 27.14 -3.89
CA LYS A 294 -8.95 27.24 -5.20
C LYS A 294 -9.30 26.09 -6.14
N PHE A 295 -9.50 24.89 -5.59
CA PHE A 295 -9.81 23.71 -6.37
C PHE A 295 -11.29 23.67 -6.76
N VAL A 296 -12.18 23.74 -5.77
CA VAL A 296 -13.63 23.63 -5.93
C VAL A 296 -14.29 25.01 -5.99
N ASN A 297 -14.32 25.58 -7.19
CA ASN A 297 -15.02 26.82 -7.49
C ASN A 297 -15.79 26.71 -8.81
N ILE A 298 -16.55 27.77 -9.12
CA ILE A 298 -17.40 27.85 -10.33
C ILE A 298 -16.62 27.96 -11.64
N ASP A 299 -15.33 28.32 -11.59
CA ASP A 299 -14.48 28.40 -12.78
C ASP A 299 -13.97 27.00 -13.18
N ASN A 300 -13.72 26.14 -12.19
CA ASN A 300 -13.21 24.78 -12.39
C ASN A 300 -14.33 23.71 -12.49
N PHE A 301 -15.51 23.97 -11.93
CA PHE A 301 -16.61 23.01 -11.87
C PHE A 301 -17.94 23.61 -12.31
N VAL A 302 -18.71 22.84 -13.10
CA VAL A 302 -20.10 23.18 -13.44
C VAL A 302 -21.01 22.83 -12.27
N ILE A 303 -21.38 23.84 -11.48
CA ILE A 303 -22.15 23.66 -10.25
C ILE A 303 -23.58 24.15 -10.48
N PRO A 304 -24.62 23.30 -10.35
CA PRO A 304 -25.99 23.71 -10.55
C PRO A 304 -26.40 24.84 -9.59
N ASN A 305 -27.16 25.82 -10.07
CA ASN A 305 -27.59 26.99 -9.29
C ASN A 305 -28.35 26.64 -7.98
N ALA A 306 -28.91 25.45 -7.89
CA ALA A 306 -29.62 24.97 -6.70
C ALA A 306 -28.71 24.32 -5.64
N VAL A 307 -27.43 24.11 -5.93
CA VAL A 307 -26.47 23.44 -5.04
C VAL A 307 -25.59 24.48 -4.37
N ALA A 308 -25.70 24.59 -3.04
CA ALA A 308 -24.78 25.40 -2.27
C ALA A 308 -23.43 24.67 -2.11
N ILE A 309 -22.34 25.35 -2.48
CA ILE A 309 -20.97 24.85 -2.24
C ILE A 309 -20.62 25.10 -0.78
N ASN A 310 -21.05 24.19 0.09
CA ASN A 310 -20.62 24.20 1.49
C ASN A 310 -19.29 23.45 1.66
N GLN A 311 -18.76 23.50 2.88
CA GLN A 311 -17.49 22.87 3.22
C GLN A 311 -17.47 21.36 2.89
N ALA A 312 -18.52 20.63 3.26
CA ALA A 312 -18.62 19.19 3.02
C ALA A 312 -18.59 18.85 1.52
N VAL A 313 -19.29 19.64 0.69
CA VAL A 313 -19.28 19.47 -0.77
C VAL A 313 -17.87 19.68 -1.33
N ARG A 314 -17.12 20.70 -0.86
CA ARG A 314 -15.74 20.92 -1.31
C ARG A 314 -14.82 19.75 -0.94
N GLU A 315 -14.91 19.29 0.30
CA GLU A 315 -14.12 18.16 0.80
C GLU A 315 -14.41 16.88 0.02
N HIS A 316 -15.69 16.58 -0.23
CA HIS A 316 -16.11 15.42 -1.01
C HIS A 316 -15.61 15.50 -2.46
N ILE A 317 -15.83 16.62 -3.16
CA ILE A 317 -15.37 16.78 -4.55
C ILE A 317 -13.84 16.65 -4.63
N PHE A 318 -13.11 17.31 -3.74
CA PHE A 318 -11.66 17.21 -3.68
C PHE A 318 -11.20 15.76 -3.45
N ALA A 319 -11.77 15.07 -2.45
CA ALA A 319 -11.43 13.68 -2.15
C ALA A 319 -11.74 12.75 -3.33
N ILE A 320 -12.90 12.91 -3.98
CA ILE A 320 -13.31 12.10 -5.13
C ILE A 320 -12.34 12.29 -6.29
N VAL A 321 -12.07 13.54 -6.69
CA VAL A 321 -11.24 13.82 -7.86
C VAL A 321 -9.81 13.32 -7.65
N VAL A 322 -9.20 13.64 -6.50
CA VAL A 322 -7.84 13.16 -6.19
C VAL A 322 -7.80 11.64 -6.13
N SER A 323 -8.81 11.00 -5.54
CA SER A 323 -8.89 9.54 -5.44
C SER A 323 -9.02 8.86 -6.81
N ILE A 324 -9.80 9.45 -7.73
CA ILE A 324 -9.93 8.96 -9.12
C ILE A 324 -8.58 9.04 -9.83
N VAL A 325 -7.92 10.19 -9.78
CA VAL A 325 -6.67 10.42 -10.52
C VAL A 325 -5.55 9.53 -9.98
N THR A 326 -5.47 9.39 -8.65
CA THR A 326 -4.44 8.56 -7.99
C THR A 326 -4.80 7.08 -7.94
N ARG A 327 -5.99 6.69 -8.42
CA ARG A 327 -6.56 5.33 -8.30
C ARG A 327 -6.55 4.83 -6.85
N THR A 328 -6.77 5.75 -5.91
CA THR A 328 -6.90 5.44 -4.49
C THR A 328 -8.37 5.09 -4.20
N PRO A 329 -8.68 3.91 -3.65
CA PRO A 329 -10.05 3.58 -3.28
C PRO A 329 -10.59 4.53 -2.21
N LEU A 330 -11.77 5.10 -2.45
CA LEU A 330 -12.48 6.01 -1.54
C LEU A 330 -13.87 5.45 -1.22
N CYS A 331 -14.26 5.53 0.04
CA CYS A 331 -15.62 5.27 0.50
C CYS A 331 -16.14 6.52 1.22
N ILE A 332 -17.24 7.08 0.75
CA ILE A 332 -17.91 8.23 1.37
C ILE A 332 -19.10 7.70 2.16
N ILE A 333 -19.11 7.97 3.46
CA ILE A 333 -20.16 7.54 4.38
C ILE A 333 -20.84 8.79 4.90
N GLY A 334 -22.15 8.89 4.69
CA GLY A 334 -22.97 10.02 5.12
C GLY A 334 -24.41 9.61 5.36
N ALA A 335 -25.16 10.47 6.06
CA ALA A 335 -26.61 10.34 6.13
C ALA A 335 -27.23 10.54 4.72
N PRO A 336 -28.40 9.96 4.42
CA PRO A 336 -29.07 10.22 3.16
C PRO A 336 -29.44 11.71 3.05
N GLY A 337 -28.90 12.39 2.04
CA GLY A 337 -29.00 13.83 1.82
C GLY A 337 -27.67 14.40 1.32
#